data_AF-A0A956MGK9-F1
#
_entry.id   AF-A0A956MGK9-F1
#
_cell.length_a   1.000
_cell.length_b   1.000
_cell.length_c   1.000
_cell.angle_alpha   90.00
_cell.angle_beta   90.00
_cell.angle_gamma   90.00
#
_symmetry.space_group_name_H-M   'P 1'
#
loop_
_entity.id
_entity.type
_entity.pdbx_description
1 polymer ?
#
loop_
_entity_poly.entity_id
_entity_poly.type
_entity_poly.pdbx_seq_one_letter_code
_entity_poly.pdbx_strand_id
1 'polypeptide(L)'
;VQITEQNGNPMPGISTSVTYVSGSGWLTPSLSSTSGPATLTLNASAAGLTPNTYTANVAILVPGATNTPRDVTVVMVVLAPPTLAVDDASKTFSATVGSGTTSQTANLSNLGSGGPIGGLSASTAYTGGGVTGWLTTSLSSTSTPSVITFTVDPATAGLVSGATYTARVTISGTGVSAVTVDISFQAQ
;
A
#
# COMPACT_ATOMS: atom_id res chain seq x y z
N VAL A 1 14.09 -26.72 -4.43
CA VAL A 1 15.28 -26.94 -5.29
C VAL A 1 15.57 -28.43 -5.31
N GLN A 2 15.66 -29.04 -6.50
CA GLN A 2 16.03 -30.46 -6.63
C GLN A 2 17.55 -30.61 -6.61
N ILE A 3 18.05 -31.61 -5.89
CA ILE A 3 19.46 -31.96 -5.78
C ILE A 3 19.63 -33.36 -6.34
N THR A 4 20.26 -33.47 -7.51
CA THR A 4 20.43 -34.72 -8.24
C THR A 4 21.91 -34.98 -8.54
N GLU A 5 22.24 -36.26 -8.62
CA GLU A 5 23.54 -36.74 -9.10
C GLU A 5 23.47 -37.11 -10.58
N GLN A 6 24.56 -36.89 -11.31
CA GLN A 6 24.65 -37.25 -12.73
C GLN A 6 25.20 -38.66 -12.96
N ASN A 7 25.92 -39.22 -11.99
CA ASN A 7 26.73 -40.44 -12.17
C ASN A 7 26.19 -41.68 -11.42
N GLY A 8 25.01 -41.57 -10.76
CA GLY A 8 24.36 -42.69 -10.07
C GLY A 8 25.03 -43.14 -8.76
N ASN A 9 26.08 -42.45 -8.30
CA ASN A 9 26.75 -42.74 -7.03
C ASN A 9 25.95 -42.20 -5.82
N PRO A 10 26.03 -42.85 -4.65
CA PRO A 10 25.48 -42.29 -3.42
C PRO A 10 26.14 -40.93 -3.10
N MET A 11 25.31 -39.93 -2.80
CA MET A 11 25.73 -38.58 -2.43
C MET A 11 25.33 -38.30 -0.97
N PRO A 12 26.05 -38.86 0.03
CA PRO A 12 25.73 -38.66 1.44
C PRO A 12 26.26 -37.31 1.96
N GLY A 13 25.67 -36.84 3.05
CA GLY A 13 26.17 -35.67 3.79
C GLY A 13 25.76 -34.32 3.20
N ILE A 14 24.65 -34.28 2.44
CA ILE A 14 24.06 -33.02 1.99
C ILE A 14 23.72 -32.18 3.23
N SER A 15 24.22 -30.95 3.27
CA SER A 15 23.91 -29.99 4.31
C SER A 15 23.63 -28.61 3.72
N THR A 16 22.95 -27.78 4.50
CA THR A 16 22.64 -26.40 4.10
C THR A 16 22.98 -25.42 5.20
N SER A 17 23.53 -24.27 4.83
CA SER A 17 23.71 -23.13 5.73
C SER A 17 23.10 -21.87 5.14
N VAL A 18 22.49 -21.04 5.99
CA VAL A 18 21.94 -19.74 5.57
C VAL A 18 22.89 -18.64 5.99
N THR A 19 23.27 -17.79 5.04
CA THR A 19 23.96 -16.53 5.29
C THR A 19 23.00 -15.39 4.98
N TYR A 20 22.61 -14.63 5.99
CA TYR A 20 21.75 -13.48 5.83
C TYR A 20 22.54 -12.27 5.35
N VAL A 21 22.11 -11.67 4.24
CA VAL A 21 22.62 -10.38 3.75
C VAL A 21 21.86 -9.25 4.45
N SER A 22 20.56 -9.43 4.67
CA SER A 22 19.73 -8.53 5.48
C SER A 22 18.70 -9.27 6.33
N GLY A 23 18.47 -8.74 7.53
CA GLY A 23 17.65 -9.37 8.57
C GLY A 23 18.28 -10.66 9.12
N SER A 24 17.48 -11.46 9.82
CA SER A 24 17.89 -12.76 10.36
C SER A 24 16.67 -13.61 10.69
N GLY A 25 16.81 -14.93 10.68
CA GLY A 25 15.80 -15.88 11.16
C GLY A 25 14.54 -16.03 10.31
N TRP A 26 14.41 -15.27 9.22
CA TRP A 26 13.22 -15.28 8.36
C TRP A 26 13.19 -16.43 7.35
N LEU A 27 14.30 -17.15 7.18
CA LEU A 27 14.42 -18.24 6.21
C LEU A 27 14.85 -19.55 6.89
N THR A 28 14.06 -20.60 6.71
CA THR A 28 14.35 -21.94 7.22
C THR A 28 14.46 -22.94 6.06
N PRO A 29 15.68 -23.40 5.71
CA PRO A 29 15.86 -24.49 4.75
C PRO A 29 15.56 -25.85 5.41
N SER A 30 15.04 -26.78 4.61
CA SER A 30 14.79 -28.16 5.02
C SER A 30 15.10 -29.10 3.86
N LEU A 31 15.82 -30.19 4.14
CA LEU A 31 16.13 -31.23 3.17
C LEU A 31 15.18 -32.41 3.36
N SER A 32 14.68 -32.98 2.27
CA SER A 32 13.88 -34.21 2.31
C SER A 32 14.72 -35.44 2.72
N SER A 33 16.04 -35.36 2.53
CA SER A 33 17.03 -36.40 2.83
C SER A 33 18.42 -35.75 2.89
N THR A 34 19.33 -36.28 3.73
CA THR A 34 20.75 -35.90 3.73
C THR A 34 21.58 -36.72 2.74
N SER A 35 20.93 -37.56 1.93
CA SER A 35 21.52 -38.35 0.86
C SER A 35 20.77 -38.16 -0.45
N GLY A 36 21.50 -38.01 -1.55
CA GLY A 36 20.92 -37.75 -2.87
C GLY A 36 20.22 -38.97 -3.50
N PRO A 37 19.19 -38.77 -4.35
CA PRO A 37 18.59 -37.48 -4.69
C PRO A 37 17.76 -36.90 -3.53
N ALA A 38 17.80 -35.57 -3.36
CA ALA A 38 17.11 -34.87 -2.28
C ALA A 38 16.44 -33.58 -2.78
N THR A 39 15.40 -33.14 -2.08
CA THR A 39 14.75 -31.85 -2.32
C THR A 39 15.07 -30.89 -1.17
N LEU A 40 15.55 -29.70 -1.50
CA LEU A 40 15.63 -28.56 -0.59
C LEU A 40 14.34 -27.73 -0.68
N THR A 41 13.63 -27.63 0.44
CA THR A 41 12.47 -26.77 0.63
C THR A 41 12.87 -25.55 1.46
N LEU A 42 12.51 -24.36 0.98
CA LEU A 42 12.83 -23.07 1.61
C LEU A 42 11.55 -22.47 2.17
N ASN A 43 11.49 -22.28 3.49
CA ASN A 43 10.33 -21.70 4.16
C ASN A 43 10.68 -20.30 4.66
N ALA A 44 10.02 -19.28 4.10
CA ALA A 44 10.21 -17.89 4.49
C ALA A 44 9.06 -17.41 5.40
N SER A 45 9.37 -16.58 6.40
CA SER A 45 8.41 -15.96 7.30
C SER A 45 8.66 -14.46 7.43
N ALA A 46 7.61 -13.67 7.21
CA ALA A 46 7.64 -12.22 7.42
C ALA A 46 7.31 -11.81 8.87
N ALA A 47 7.04 -12.77 9.76
CA ALA A 47 6.61 -12.48 11.12
C ALA A 47 7.68 -11.69 11.89
N GLY A 48 7.29 -10.54 12.46
CA GLY A 48 8.19 -9.66 13.21
C GLY A 48 9.15 -8.84 12.35
N LEU A 49 9.08 -8.94 11.02
CA LEU A 49 9.88 -8.12 10.11
C LEU A 49 9.14 -6.84 9.75
N THR A 50 9.90 -5.76 9.69
CA THR A 50 9.43 -4.47 9.17
C THR A 50 9.41 -4.48 7.64
N PRO A 51 8.63 -3.61 6.98
CA PRO A 51 8.67 -3.48 5.53
C PRO A 51 10.08 -3.21 4.99
N ASN A 52 10.61 -4.14 4.20
CA ASN A 52 11.93 -4.05 3.55
C ASN A 52 12.13 -5.22 2.57
N THR A 53 13.22 -5.16 1.80
CA THR A 53 13.76 -6.28 1.04
C THR A 53 14.78 -7.05 1.87
N TYR A 54 14.50 -8.32 2.09
CA TYR A 54 15.32 -9.26 2.84
C TYR A 54 16.01 -10.24 1.89
N THR A 55 17.32 -10.33 1.98
CA THR A 55 18.13 -11.19 1.12
C THR A 55 18.96 -12.17 1.96
N ALA A 56 18.96 -13.43 1.55
CA ALA A 56 19.78 -14.48 2.16
C ALA A 56 20.34 -15.40 1.07
N ASN A 57 21.51 -15.98 1.34
CA ASN A 57 22.11 -17.00 0.50
C ASN A 57 22.06 -18.33 1.24
N VAL A 58 21.56 -19.37 0.57
CA VAL A 58 21.58 -20.74 1.08
C VAL A 58 22.67 -21.51 0.36
N ALA A 59 23.74 -21.82 1.07
CA ALA A 59 24.80 -22.67 0.55
C ALA A 59 24.40 -24.13 0.70
N ILE A 60 24.43 -24.87 -0.41
CA ILE A 60 24.19 -26.31 -0.46
C ILE A 60 25.55 -27.00 -0.55
N LEU A 61 25.93 -27.69 0.52
CA LEU A 61 27.19 -28.41 0.60
C LEU A 61 26.97 -29.90 0.37
N VAL A 62 27.78 -30.48 -0.51
CA VAL A 62 27.75 -31.89 -0.89
C VAL A 62 29.18 -32.43 -0.87
N PRO A 63 29.57 -33.22 0.14
CA PRO A 63 30.91 -33.78 0.22
C PRO A 63 31.27 -34.60 -1.02
N GLY A 64 32.44 -34.34 -1.59
CA GLY A 64 32.95 -35.06 -2.77
C GLY A 64 32.39 -34.60 -4.12
N ALA A 65 31.40 -33.69 -4.15
CA ALA A 65 30.94 -33.07 -5.39
C ALA A 65 31.87 -31.92 -5.81
N THR A 66 32.22 -31.86 -7.09
CA THR A 66 33.12 -30.83 -7.64
C THR A 66 32.49 -29.45 -7.74
N ASN A 67 31.16 -29.36 -7.67
CA ASN A 67 30.40 -28.13 -7.86
C ASN A 67 29.83 -27.59 -6.53
N THR A 68 30.50 -27.86 -5.41
CA THR A 68 30.05 -27.50 -4.06
C THR A 68 30.96 -26.42 -3.42
N PRO A 69 30.43 -25.47 -2.62
CA PRO A 69 29.01 -25.23 -2.38
C PRO A 69 28.29 -24.66 -3.62
N ARG A 70 26.98 -24.95 -3.73
CA ARG A 70 26.09 -24.22 -4.65
C ARG A 70 25.24 -23.25 -3.85
N ASP A 71 25.30 -21.99 -4.22
CA ASP A 71 24.50 -20.96 -3.57
C ASP A 71 23.15 -20.77 -4.24
N VAL A 72 22.12 -20.63 -3.42
CA VAL A 72 20.77 -20.21 -3.81
C VAL A 72 20.47 -18.88 -3.14
N THR A 73 20.38 -17.81 -3.94
CA THR A 73 19.96 -16.51 -3.43
C THR A 73 18.44 -16.48 -3.27
N VAL A 74 17.98 -16.07 -2.10
CA VAL A 74 16.57 -15.93 -1.73
C VAL A 74 16.32 -14.47 -1.43
N VAL A 75 15.31 -13.90 -2.07
CA VAL A 75 14.84 -12.53 -1.84
C VAL A 75 13.39 -12.59 -1.37
N MET A 76 13.11 -11.99 -0.23
CA MET A 76 11.77 -11.79 0.31
C MET A 76 11.49 -10.30 0.42
N VAL A 77 10.33 -9.86 -0.08
CA VAL A 77 9.90 -8.46 0.02
C VAL A 77 8.76 -8.39 1.04
N VAL A 78 8.97 -7.65 2.12
CA VAL A 78 7.94 -7.34 3.11
C VAL A 78 7.37 -5.98 2.78
N LEU A 79 6.07 -5.92 2.51
CA LEU A 79 5.38 -4.69 2.09
C LEU A 79 4.85 -3.93 3.30
N ALA A 80 4.84 -2.60 3.21
CA ALA A 80 4.18 -1.75 4.19
C ALA A 80 2.67 -1.84 4.01
N PRO A 81 1.91 -1.90 5.11
CA PRO A 81 0.46 -1.96 5.03
C PRO A 81 -0.09 -0.75 4.28
N PRO A 82 -1.19 -0.91 3.52
CA PRO A 82 -1.78 0.18 2.77
C PRO A 82 -2.23 1.29 3.73
N THR A 83 -1.93 2.53 3.37
CA THR A 83 -2.27 3.73 4.16
C THR A 83 -2.80 4.79 3.20
N LEU A 84 -4.08 5.11 3.30
CA LEU A 84 -4.68 6.17 2.49
C LEU A 84 -4.20 7.53 2.97
N ALA A 85 -3.77 8.37 2.04
CA ALA A 85 -3.40 9.74 2.31
C ALA A 85 -4.08 10.69 1.32
N VAL A 86 -4.34 11.90 1.80
CA VAL A 86 -4.71 13.07 1.01
C VAL A 86 -3.61 14.12 1.16
N ASP A 87 -3.20 14.75 0.08
CA ASP A 87 -2.11 15.74 0.09
C ASP A 87 -2.50 17.08 0.75
N ASP A 88 -3.79 17.42 0.73
CA ASP A 88 -4.34 18.61 1.36
C ASP A 88 -5.65 18.30 2.10
N ALA A 89 -5.60 18.40 3.43
CA ALA A 89 -6.72 18.10 4.31
C ALA A 89 -7.69 19.28 4.51
N SER A 90 -7.48 20.41 3.83
CA SER A 90 -8.40 21.55 3.89
C SER A 90 -8.55 22.27 2.57
N LYS A 91 -9.76 22.74 2.23
CA LYS A 91 -9.98 23.60 1.06
C LYS A 91 -10.83 24.81 1.42
N THR A 92 -10.45 25.96 0.89
CA THR A 92 -11.18 27.21 1.09
C THR A 92 -11.65 27.76 -0.25
N PHE A 93 -12.94 28.03 -0.36
CA PHE A 93 -13.58 28.62 -1.53
C PHE A 93 -14.11 30.01 -1.20
N SER A 94 -14.09 30.90 -2.19
CA SER A 94 -14.73 32.22 -2.13
C SER A 94 -15.37 32.50 -3.48
N ALA A 95 -16.67 32.82 -3.49
CA ALA A 95 -17.40 33.13 -4.71
C ALA A 95 -18.65 33.95 -4.40
N THR A 96 -19.09 34.76 -5.37
CA THR A 96 -20.30 35.56 -5.27
C THR A 96 -21.54 34.67 -5.36
N VAL A 97 -22.55 34.91 -4.51
CA VAL A 97 -23.81 34.17 -4.56
C VAL A 97 -24.44 34.28 -5.96
N GLY A 98 -24.87 33.14 -6.51
CA GLY A 98 -25.44 33.03 -7.85
C GLY A 98 -24.41 32.98 -8.99
N SER A 99 -23.10 33.03 -8.69
CA SER A 99 -22.06 32.82 -9.72
C SER A 99 -22.00 31.37 -10.19
N GLY A 100 -21.22 31.13 -11.24
CA GLY A 100 -20.88 29.78 -11.68
C GLY A 100 -20.14 28.97 -10.62
N THR A 101 -20.09 27.65 -10.84
CA THR A 101 -19.39 26.71 -9.96
C THR A 101 -17.89 26.95 -9.94
N THR A 102 -17.26 26.60 -8.82
CA THR A 102 -15.80 26.67 -8.64
C THR A 102 -15.29 25.35 -8.06
N SER A 103 -14.11 24.91 -8.52
CA SER A 103 -13.57 23.60 -8.18
C SER A 103 -12.14 23.67 -7.69
N GLN A 104 -11.81 22.82 -6.72
CA GLN A 104 -10.44 22.56 -6.27
C GLN A 104 -10.23 21.05 -6.18
N THR A 105 -8.97 20.61 -6.22
CA THR A 105 -8.63 19.19 -6.19
C THR A 105 -7.67 18.86 -5.05
N ALA A 106 -7.65 17.59 -4.67
CA ALA A 106 -6.63 16.99 -3.81
C ALA A 106 -6.25 15.60 -4.36
N ASN A 107 -4.99 15.22 -4.18
CA ASN A 107 -4.49 13.92 -4.59
C ASN A 107 -4.67 12.90 -3.47
N LEU A 108 -5.17 11.73 -3.83
CA LEU A 108 -5.27 10.56 -2.97
C LEU A 108 -4.20 9.55 -3.36
N SER A 109 -3.41 9.12 -2.38
CA SER A 109 -2.32 8.17 -2.58
C SER A 109 -2.33 7.06 -1.54
N ASN A 110 -1.66 5.95 -1.87
CA ASN A 110 -1.30 4.91 -0.91
C ASN A 110 0.14 5.16 -0.46
N LEU A 111 0.37 5.42 0.82
CA LEU A 111 1.71 5.57 1.39
C LEU A 111 2.35 4.23 1.78
N GLY A 112 1.60 3.13 1.72
CA GLY A 112 2.15 1.78 1.82
C GLY A 112 2.90 1.37 0.55
N SER A 113 3.70 0.31 0.63
CA SER A 113 4.41 -0.24 -0.54
C SER A 113 3.67 -1.38 -1.23
N GLY A 114 2.46 -1.70 -0.75
CA GLY A 114 1.53 -2.62 -1.40
C GLY A 114 0.90 -2.09 -2.69
N GLY A 115 -0.03 -2.87 -3.25
CA GLY A 115 -0.82 -2.45 -4.41
C GLY A 115 -1.75 -1.26 -4.13
N PRO A 116 -2.54 -0.82 -5.13
CA PRO A 116 -3.45 0.30 -4.99
C PRO A 116 -4.54 0.03 -3.94
N ILE A 117 -4.94 1.07 -3.19
CA ILE A 117 -6.12 1.02 -2.33
C ILE A 117 -7.35 1.16 -3.23
N GLY A 118 -8.16 0.11 -3.33
CA GLY A 118 -9.43 0.12 -4.06
C GLY A 118 -10.63 0.51 -3.19
N GLY A 119 -11.80 0.61 -3.82
CA GLY A 119 -13.06 0.91 -3.13
C GLY A 119 -13.15 2.35 -2.63
N LEU A 120 -12.43 3.28 -3.27
CA LEU A 120 -12.48 4.69 -2.87
C LEU A 120 -13.90 5.23 -3.00
N SER A 121 -14.37 5.86 -1.94
CA SER A 121 -15.66 6.56 -1.88
C SER A 121 -15.53 7.81 -1.02
N ALA A 122 -16.34 8.82 -1.32
CA ALA A 122 -16.39 10.07 -0.58
C ALA A 122 -17.81 10.33 -0.07
N SER A 123 -17.93 10.78 1.17
CA SER A 123 -19.19 11.24 1.75
C SER A 123 -19.04 12.63 2.36
N THR A 124 -20.07 13.45 2.19
CA THR A 124 -20.05 14.84 2.65
C THR A 124 -20.96 15.00 3.86
N ALA A 125 -20.42 15.57 4.94
CA ALA A 125 -21.17 16.03 6.11
C ALA A 125 -21.14 17.56 6.15
N TYR A 126 -22.30 18.21 6.15
CA TYR A 126 -22.40 19.67 6.29
C TYR A 126 -22.34 20.04 7.77
N THR A 127 -21.38 20.89 8.14
CA THR A 127 -21.02 21.15 9.55
C THR A 127 -21.32 22.57 10.01
N GLY A 128 -21.63 23.50 9.09
CA GLY A 128 -21.88 24.89 9.43
C GLY A 128 -22.59 25.67 8.32
N GLY A 129 -23.27 26.76 8.70
CA GLY A 129 -24.01 27.65 7.77
C GLY A 129 -25.43 27.19 7.42
N GLY A 130 -25.85 25.99 7.82
CA GLY A 130 -27.25 25.54 7.74
C GLY A 130 -27.78 25.21 6.34
N VAL A 131 -26.98 25.38 5.29
CA VAL A 131 -27.32 25.04 3.90
C VAL A 131 -26.58 23.78 3.49
N THR A 132 -27.29 22.87 2.81
CA THR A 132 -26.76 21.63 2.25
C THR A 132 -26.87 21.63 0.74
N GLY A 133 -26.07 20.82 0.05
CA GLY A 133 -26.11 20.67 -1.40
C GLY A 133 -25.15 21.59 -2.17
N TRP A 134 -24.54 22.58 -1.49
CA TRP A 134 -23.58 23.49 -2.11
C TRP A 134 -22.23 22.86 -2.46
N LEU A 135 -21.94 21.65 -1.97
CA LEU A 135 -20.70 20.94 -2.24
C LEU A 135 -21.00 19.60 -2.90
N THR A 136 -20.36 19.37 -4.05
CA THR A 136 -20.30 18.05 -4.69
C THR A 136 -18.86 17.56 -4.76
N THR A 137 -18.69 16.24 -4.77
CA THR A 137 -17.37 15.60 -4.85
C THR A 137 -17.37 14.53 -5.94
N SER A 138 -16.29 14.47 -6.72
CA SER A 138 -16.07 13.39 -7.68
C SER A 138 -14.65 12.84 -7.55
N LEU A 139 -14.51 11.54 -7.79
CA LEU A 139 -13.22 10.85 -7.82
C LEU A 139 -12.87 10.54 -9.28
N SER A 140 -11.62 10.78 -9.69
CA SER A 140 -11.16 10.41 -11.04
C SER A 140 -11.08 8.89 -11.22
N SER A 141 -10.94 8.14 -10.13
CA SER A 141 -10.91 6.68 -10.08
C SER A 141 -11.34 6.18 -8.69
N THR A 142 -11.82 4.94 -8.62
CA THR A 142 -12.17 4.28 -7.34
C THR A 142 -10.98 3.54 -6.70
N SER A 143 -9.74 3.85 -7.12
CA SER A 143 -8.52 3.27 -6.57
C SER A 143 -7.33 4.23 -6.62
N THR A 144 -6.44 4.22 -5.62
CA THR A 144 -5.24 5.09 -5.62
C THR A 144 -4.24 4.70 -6.72
N PRO A 145 -3.53 5.65 -7.38
CA PRO A 145 -3.70 7.09 -7.22
C PRO A 145 -5.03 7.57 -7.81
N SER A 146 -5.68 8.50 -7.11
CA SER A 146 -6.94 9.11 -7.52
C SER A 146 -6.90 10.60 -7.21
N VAL A 147 -7.63 11.40 -7.96
CA VAL A 147 -7.84 12.82 -7.69
C VAL A 147 -9.27 12.99 -7.22
N ILE A 148 -9.46 13.58 -6.04
CA ILE A 148 -10.77 14.04 -5.60
C ILE A 148 -10.96 15.50 -6.03
N THR A 149 -12.07 15.79 -6.70
CA THR A 149 -12.49 17.14 -7.07
C THR A 149 -13.62 17.57 -6.16
N PHE A 150 -13.47 18.73 -5.53
CA PHE A 150 -14.48 19.40 -4.74
C PHE A 150 -15.05 20.55 -5.58
N THR A 151 -16.36 20.55 -5.80
CA THR A 151 -17.03 21.60 -6.58
C THR A 151 -18.08 22.28 -5.72
N VAL A 152 -17.89 23.58 -5.51
CA VAL A 152 -18.86 24.45 -4.85
C VAL A 152 -19.82 25.03 -5.89
N ASP A 153 -21.11 25.04 -5.55
CA ASP A 153 -22.18 25.70 -6.29
C ASP A 153 -22.71 26.93 -5.54
N PRO A 154 -22.21 28.14 -5.85
CA PRO A 154 -22.68 29.39 -5.26
C PRO A 154 -24.12 29.76 -5.60
N ALA A 155 -24.77 29.06 -6.54
CA ALA A 155 -26.18 29.26 -6.89
C ALA A 155 -27.15 28.39 -6.05
N THR A 156 -26.63 27.61 -5.09
CA THR A 156 -27.46 26.81 -4.18
C THR A 156 -28.46 27.68 -3.42
N ALA A 157 -29.73 27.26 -3.43
CA ALA A 157 -30.80 27.97 -2.73
C ALA A 157 -30.53 28.08 -1.22
N GLY A 158 -30.74 29.28 -0.66
CA GLY A 158 -30.53 29.55 0.76
C GLY A 158 -29.13 30.06 1.13
N LEU A 159 -28.21 30.16 0.16
CA LEU A 159 -26.94 30.85 0.37
C LEU A 159 -27.16 32.36 0.57
N VAL A 160 -26.41 32.95 1.51
CA VAL A 160 -26.50 34.36 1.90
C VAL A 160 -25.13 34.99 1.76
N SER A 161 -25.06 36.14 1.08
CA SER A 161 -23.82 36.92 0.96
C SER A 161 -23.30 37.32 2.35
N GLY A 162 -21.99 37.19 2.55
CA GLY A 162 -21.29 37.43 3.81
C GLY A 162 -21.28 36.23 4.77
N ALA A 163 -21.99 35.14 4.49
CA ALA A 163 -22.00 33.94 5.33
C ALA A 163 -20.85 32.98 4.99
N THR A 164 -20.50 32.13 5.97
CA THR A 164 -19.54 31.02 5.80
C THR A 164 -20.26 29.69 5.97
N TYR A 165 -20.01 28.79 5.04
CA TYR A 165 -20.54 27.43 5.01
C TYR A 165 -19.40 26.44 5.16
N THR A 166 -19.56 25.44 6.01
CA THR A 166 -18.51 24.44 6.25
C THR A 166 -19.04 23.04 6.04
N ALA A 167 -18.19 22.17 5.49
CA ALA A 167 -18.46 20.76 5.33
C ALA A 167 -17.19 19.94 5.60
N ARG A 168 -17.36 18.67 5.95
CA ARG A 168 -16.29 17.69 6.07
C ARG A 168 -16.55 16.59 5.05
N VAL A 169 -15.59 16.37 4.18
CA VAL A 169 -15.60 15.23 3.25
C VAL A 169 -14.79 14.11 3.87
N THR A 170 -15.40 12.94 4.05
CA THR A 170 -14.72 11.72 4.50
C THR A 170 -14.46 10.84 3.30
N ILE A 171 -13.19 10.49 3.06
CA ILE A 171 -12.75 9.60 1.99
C ILE A 171 -12.36 8.27 2.61
N SER A 172 -13.04 7.20 2.18
CA SER A 172 -12.80 5.83 2.64
C SER A 172 -12.21 4.97 1.53
N GLY A 173 -11.48 3.93 1.91
CA GLY A 173 -10.98 2.88 1.01
C GLY A 173 -11.04 1.52 1.71
N THR A 174 -10.99 0.43 0.93
CA THR A 174 -11.10 -0.92 1.48
C THR A 174 -9.91 -1.26 2.37
N GLY A 175 -10.17 -1.68 3.61
CA GLY A 175 -9.15 -2.20 4.53
C GLY A 175 -8.18 -1.15 5.10
N VAL A 176 -8.49 0.14 4.96
CA VAL A 176 -7.67 1.25 5.46
C VAL A 176 -8.51 2.23 6.29
N SER A 177 -7.84 3.02 7.12
CA SER A 177 -8.49 4.13 7.83
C SER A 177 -8.89 5.23 6.84
N ALA A 178 -10.05 5.83 7.05
CA ALA A 178 -10.53 6.96 6.25
C ALA A 178 -9.71 8.23 6.54
N VAL A 179 -9.65 9.11 5.56
CA VAL A 179 -9.08 10.46 5.69
C VAL A 179 -10.18 11.50 5.52
N THR A 180 -9.99 12.69 6.07
CA THR A 180 -10.98 13.77 6.00
C THR A 180 -10.38 15.04 5.39
N VAL A 181 -11.20 15.74 4.60
CA VAL A 181 -10.89 17.07 4.08
C VAL A 181 -11.96 18.04 4.59
N ASP A 182 -11.54 19.07 5.32
CA ASP A 182 -12.43 20.13 5.79
C ASP A 182 -12.57 21.22 4.71
N ILE A 183 -13.81 21.56 4.37
CA ILE A 183 -14.15 22.52 3.33
C ILE A 183 -14.81 23.74 3.95
N SER A 184 -14.32 24.93 3.61
CA SER A 184 -14.93 26.20 3.98
C SER A 184 -15.27 26.99 2.73
N PHE A 185 -16.50 27.48 2.62
CA PHE A 185 -16.96 28.34 1.53
C PHE A 185 -17.44 29.68 2.10
N GLN A 186 -16.78 30.75 1.68
CA GLN A 186 -17.20 32.13 1.96
C GLN A 186 -18.05 32.64 0.79
N ALA A 187 -19.35 32.83 1.05
CA ALA A 187 -20.27 33.43 0.08
C ALA A 187 -20.11 34.95 0.09
N GLN A 188 -19.86 35.55 -1.07
CA GLN A 188 -19.74 37.00 -1.25
C GLN A 188 -20.98 37.60 -1.91
#